data_AF-A0A7S3VVN2-F1
#
_entry.id   AF-A0A7S3VVN2-F1
#
_cell.length_a   1.000
_cell.length_b   1.000
_cell.length_c   1.000
_cell.angle_alpha   90.00
_cell.angle_beta   90.00
_cell.angle_gamma   90.00
#
_symmetry.space_group_name_H-M   'P 1'
#
loop_
_entity.id
_entity.type
_entity.pdbx_description
1 polymer ?
#
loop_
_entity_poly.entity_id
_entity_poly.type
_entity_poly.pdbx_seq_one_letter_code
_entity_poly.pdbx_strand_id
1 'polypeptide(L)'
;QPANIKLTRSRHIGVMFAVRAARPVRAASARALLLAAILARATGHGAGVWRDPHHYRSDSSLAGLRFVSESPPHELNIVGTDDGTSWWALKGRCSGLGMRNITIDFSPKGGPSDATGRWAPGETITWPDGNMWALLAAPTRAFLLDAADDHTGVFFDPHHFKVGTFRGMRFIAEDPPHVLKMVGSDDGTFWFLEGFCTGPKMTSIHFDFSPKGGPKELVGKWAPSPARTITWPDGNVWSKAVPELQASFAVRHGGGTVPSRARVEPSPTHASGSLPLSLPVLVASVAMLALAVAVRRVIGSSSRGAAEARQTQLAECENFGPP
;
A
#
# COMPACT_ATOMS: atom_id res chain seq x y z
N GLN A 1 -84.26 8.88 3.29
CA GLN A 1 -85.21 8.63 2.19
C GLN A 1 -85.07 9.76 1.17
N PRO A 2 -85.15 9.54 -0.16
CA PRO A 2 -84.86 8.35 -0.96
C PRO A 2 -83.76 8.59 -2.02
N ALA A 3 -83.40 7.51 -2.70
CA ALA A 3 -82.52 7.44 -3.86
C ALA A 3 -83.11 8.13 -5.10
N ASN A 4 -82.26 8.49 -6.07
CA ASN A 4 -82.60 8.20 -7.47
C ASN A 4 -81.39 8.08 -8.39
N ILE A 5 -81.34 6.92 -9.02
CA ILE A 5 -80.47 6.51 -10.11
C ILE A 5 -81.05 7.06 -11.41
N LYS A 6 -80.22 7.62 -12.29
CA LYS A 6 -80.48 7.58 -13.74
C LYS A 6 -79.17 7.41 -14.52
N LEU A 7 -78.99 6.19 -15.01
CA LEU A 7 -78.12 5.85 -16.12
C LEU A 7 -78.62 6.51 -17.41
N THR A 8 -77.72 7.04 -18.22
CA THR A 8 -77.86 7.03 -19.69
C THR A 8 -76.50 7.04 -20.39
N ARG A 9 -76.28 5.98 -21.20
CA ARG A 9 -75.52 5.87 -22.48
C ARG A 9 -74.04 6.28 -22.47
N SER A 10 -73.07 5.37 -22.57
CA SER A 10 -72.69 4.41 -23.63
C SER A 10 -72.01 5.02 -24.87
N ARG A 11 -70.75 4.59 -25.07
CA ARG A 11 -69.88 4.56 -26.27
C ARG A 11 -69.06 5.80 -26.65
N HIS A 12 -67.75 5.76 -26.40
CA HIS A 12 -66.70 5.41 -27.39
C HIS A 12 -65.32 5.44 -26.70
N ILE A 13 -64.65 4.29 -26.58
CA ILE A 13 -63.40 3.94 -27.30
C ILE A 13 -62.39 5.08 -27.35
N GLY A 14 -61.38 4.99 -26.49
CA GLY A 14 -60.20 5.84 -26.47
C GLY A 14 -59.17 5.25 -25.50
N VAL A 15 -58.55 4.13 -25.89
CA VAL A 15 -57.38 3.59 -25.20
C VAL A 15 -56.23 4.57 -25.44
N MET A 16 -55.92 5.43 -24.47
CA MET A 16 -54.62 6.11 -24.41
C MET A 16 -53.77 5.43 -23.35
N PHE A 17 -52.77 4.69 -23.83
CA PHE A 17 -51.63 4.27 -23.04
C PHE A 17 -50.90 5.52 -22.53
N ALA A 18 -50.89 5.71 -21.21
CA ALA A 18 -49.94 6.61 -20.57
C ALA A 18 -48.55 5.97 -20.63
N VAL A 19 -47.79 6.25 -21.69
CA VAL A 19 -46.35 5.97 -21.72
C VAL A 19 -45.69 6.91 -20.71
N ARG A 20 -45.44 6.38 -19.52
CA ARG A 20 -44.58 7.03 -18.52
C ARG A 20 -43.17 7.04 -19.11
N ALA A 21 -42.74 8.19 -19.63
CA ALA A 21 -41.38 8.38 -20.11
C ALA A 21 -40.41 8.06 -18.95
N ALA A 22 -39.68 6.95 -19.08
CA ALA A 22 -38.55 6.66 -18.23
C ALA A 22 -37.55 7.81 -18.40
N ARG A 23 -37.23 8.51 -17.30
CA ARG A 23 -36.12 9.47 -17.29
C ARG A 23 -34.86 8.71 -17.73
N PRO A 24 -34.10 9.16 -18.74
CA PRO A 24 -32.84 8.55 -19.04
C PRO A 24 -31.94 8.73 -17.82
N VAL A 25 -31.54 7.62 -17.19
CA VAL A 25 -30.40 7.58 -16.30
C VAL A 25 -29.25 8.12 -17.12
N ARG A 26 -28.77 9.33 -16.79
CA ARG A 26 -27.62 9.94 -17.47
C ARG A 26 -26.48 8.94 -17.35
N ALA A 27 -26.11 8.33 -18.48
CA ALA A 27 -24.89 7.56 -18.59
C ALA A 27 -23.76 8.44 -18.08
N ALA A 28 -23.11 8.02 -16.99
CA ALA A 28 -21.89 8.67 -16.52
C ALA A 28 -20.93 8.72 -17.71
N SER A 29 -20.56 9.93 -18.13
CA SER A 29 -19.73 10.09 -19.32
C SER A 29 -18.46 9.27 -19.16
N ALA A 30 -17.98 8.66 -20.25
CA ALA A 30 -16.70 7.96 -20.26
C ALA A 30 -15.54 8.84 -19.74
N ARG A 31 -15.68 10.18 -19.75
CA ARG A 31 -14.78 11.15 -19.10
C ARG A 31 -14.79 11.08 -17.57
N ALA A 32 -15.93 10.83 -16.92
CA ALA A 32 -16.01 10.65 -15.47
C ALA A 32 -15.45 9.28 -15.03
N LEU A 33 -15.67 8.24 -15.84
CA LEU A 33 -15.02 6.93 -15.66
C LEU A 33 -13.52 6.96 -15.99
N LEU A 34 -13.09 7.79 -16.95
CA LEU A 34 -11.68 7.99 -17.26
C LEU A 34 -10.97 8.85 -16.20
N LEU A 35 -11.63 9.83 -15.58
CA LEU A 35 -11.07 10.55 -14.42
C LEU A 35 -10.91 9.62 -13.20
N ALA A 36 -11.87 8.71 -12.98
CA ALA A 36 -11.79 7.68 -11.95
C ALA A 36 -10.76 6.58 -12.27
N ALA A 37 -10.43 6.35 -13.53
CA ALA A 37 -9.38 5.41 -13.97
C ALA A 37 -8.00 6.08 -14.14
N ILE A 38 -7.93 7.42 -14.21
CA ILE A 38 -6.69 8.23 -14.11
C ILE A 38 -6.32 8.48 -12.64
N LEU A 39 -7.14 8.05 -11.67
CA LEU A 39 -6.65 7.61 -10.36
C LEU A 39 -5.90 6.29 -10.54
N ALA A 40 -4.82 6.31 -11.30
CA ALA A 40 -3.71 5.41 -11.02
C ALA A 40 -3.52 5.49 -9.51
N ARG A 41 -3.55 4.35 -8.83
CA ARG A 41 -3.04 4.27 -7.46
C ARG A 41 -1.67 4.91 -7.52
N ALA A 42 -1.57 6.18 -7.11
CA ALA A 42 -0.31 6.82 -6.88
C ALA A 42 0.24 6.04 -5.70
N THR A 43 0.95 4.94 -6.00
CA THR A 43 1.84 4.31 -5.06
C THR A 43 2.72 5.44 -4.57
N GLY A 44 2.57 5.80 -3.30
CA GLY A 44 3.21 6.99 -2.78
C GLY A 44 4.71 7.00 -3.12
N HIS A 45 5.25 8.16 -3.44
CA HIS A 45 6.62 8.30 -3.88
C HIS A 45 7.55 7.84 -2.76
N GLY A 46 8.32 6.80 -3.02
CA GLY A 46 9.19 6.19 -1.99
C GLY A 46 8.45 5.46 -0.86
N ALA A 47 7.12 5.37 -0.87
CA ALA A 47 6.37 4.61 0.14
C ALA A 47 6.61 3.10 -0.04
N GLY A 48 6.76 2.38 1.07
CA GLY A 48 7.07 0.96 1.07
C GLY A 48 7.96 0.53 2.22
N VAL A 49 8.43 -0.72 2.15
CA VAL A 49 9.40 -1.26 3.11
C VAL A 49 10.74 -1.40 2.41
N TRP A 50 11.76 -0.75 2.93
CA TRP A 50 13.07 -0.68 2.32
C TRP A 50 14.13 -1.35 3.18
N ARG A 51 15.09 -1.99 2.52
CA ARG A 51 16.29 -2.56 3.12
C ARG A 51 17.46 -1.64 2.91
N ASP A 52 18.01 -1.15 4.01
CA ASP A 52 19.26 -0.40 4.08
C ASP A 52 20.43 -1.40 4.27
N PRO A 53 21.24 -1.67 3.24
CA PRO A 53 22.29 -2.69 3.31
C PRO A 53 23.39 -2.38 4.31
N HIS A 54 23.60 -1.13 4.72
CA HIS A 54 24.59 -0.80 5.76
C HIS A 54 24.20 -1.33 7.14
N HIS A 55 22.90 -1.50 7.39
CA HIS A 55 22.34 -1.94 8.67
C HIS A 55 21.68 -3.32 8.58
N TYR A 56 21.41 -3.81 7.37
CA TYR A 56 20.74 -5.08 7.16
C TYR A 56 21.60 -6.26 7.59
N ARG A 57 21.04 -7.13 8.42
CA ARG A 57 21.75 -8.33 8.92
C ARG A 57 21.32 -9.60 8.19
N SER A 58 20.03 -9.91 8.18
CA SER A 58 19.50 -11.14 7.59
C SER A 58 17.98 -11.10 7.46
N ASP A 59 17.42 -12.06 6.72
CA ASP A 59 15.97 -12.27 6.60
C ASP A 59 15.28 -12.68 7.93
N SER A 60 16.06 -12.87 9.01
CA SER A 60 15.60 -13.18 10.37
C SER A 60 15.80 -12.02 11.34
N SER A 61 16.18 -10.83 10.88
CA SER A 61 16.37 -9.64 11.70
C SER A 61 15.66 -8.44 11.07
N LEU A 62 15.06 -7.59 11.90
CA LEU A 62 14.46 -6.33 11.46
C LEU A 62 15.49 -5.22 11.22
N ALA A 63 16.75 -5.45 11.60
CA ALA A 63 17.85 -4.51 11.42
C ALA A 63 17.94 -4.01 9.97
N GLY A 64 18.09 -2.69 9.81
CA GLY A 64 18.21 -2.04 8.51
C GLY A 64 16.90 -1.94 7.73
N LEU A 65 15.74 -2.23 8.33
CA LEU A 65 14.46 -1.98 7.68
C LEU A 65 13.98 -0.54 7.91
N ARG A 66 13.35 0.02 6.87
CA ARG A 66 12.75 1.36 6.83
C ARG A 66 11.33 1.23 6.31
N PHE A 67 10.36 1.65 7.10
CA PHE A 67 8.94 1.63 6.78
C PHE A 67 8.55 3.06 6.41
N VAL A 68 8.24 3.29 5.14
CA VAL A 68 8.02 4.62 4.59
C VAL A 68 6.58 4.74 4.13
N SER A 69 5.94 5.82 4.54
CA SER A 69 4.64 6.24 4.06
C SER A 69 4.74 7.63 3.46
N GLU A 70 3.78 7.97 2.60
CA GLU A 70 3.64 9.33 2.06
C GLU A 70 2.30 9.90 2.52
N SER A 71 2.34 11.07 3.14
CA SER A 71 1.19 11.89 3.47
C SER A 71 1.05 13.03 2.46
N PRO A 72 -0.18 13.45 2.13
CA PRO A 72 -0.40 14.61 1.26
C PRO A 72 0.25 15.89 1.81
N PRO A 73 0.77 16.79 0.95
CA PRO A 73 0.87 16.60 -0.49
C PRO A 73 2.01 15.65 -0.89
N HIS A 74 3.16 15.65 -0.21
CA HIS A 74 4.37 14.91 -0.59
C HIS A 74 5.34 14.74 0.61
N GLU A 75 4.79 14.58 1.81
CA GLU A 75 5.55 14.42 3.04
C GLU A 75 5.81 12.95 3.33
N LEU A 76 7.04 12.60 3.65
CA LEU A 76 7.41 11.24 3.97
C LEU A 76 7.52 11.06 5.46
N ASN A 77 6.96 9.96 5.95
CA ASN A 77 7.10 9.55 7.35
C ASN A 77 7.74 8.17 7.38
N ILE A 78 8.76 8.05 8.21
CA ILE A 78 9.62 6.88 8.26
C ILE A 78 9.62 6.36 9.68
N VAL A 79 9.34 5.08 9.84
CA VAL A 79 9.67 4.32 11.04
C VAL A 79 10.80 3.35 10.65
N GLY A 80 11.79 3.14 11.50
CA GLY A 80 12.90 2.25 11.18
C GLY A 80 13.64 1.73 12.39
N THR A 81 14.53 0.76 12.14
CA THR A 81 15.45 0.22 13.13
C THR A 81 16.78 -0.13 12.49
N ASP A 82 17.89 0.19 13.14
CA ASP A 82 19.24 -0.06 12.63
C ASP A 82 19.81 -1.40 13.12
N ASP A 83 19.36 -1.84 14.28
CA ASP A 83 19.85 -3.02 15.01
C ASP A 83 18.77 -4.12 15.13
N GLY A 84 17.52 -3.81 14.78
CA GLY A 84 16.37 -4.70 14.90
C GLY A 84 15.65 -4.61 16.25
N THR A 85 16.08 -3.73 17.14
CA THR A 85 15.57 -3.62 18.52
C THR A 85 15.26 -2.18 18.94
N SER A 86 16.03 -1.22 18.47
CA SER A 86 15.85 0.21 18.73
C SER A 86 15.09 0.83 17.57
N TRP A 87 13.90 1.36 17.85
CA TRP A 87 13.00 1.93 16.87
C TRP A 87 13.03 3.45 16.92
N TRP A 88 13.02 4.08 15.76
CA TRP A 88 13.09 5.53 15.59
C TRP A 88 12.14 5.97 14.48
N ALA A 89 11.83 7.27 14.43
CA ALA A 89 11.01 7.79 13.35
C ALA A 89 11.43 9.17 12.83
N LEU A 90 11.56 9.29 11.51
CA LEU A 90 12.03 10.49 10.82
C LEU A 90 10.96 11.05 9.88
N LYS A 91 11.16 12.32 9.51
CA LYS A 91 10.37 13.01 8.49
C LYS A 91 11.22 13.21 7.24
N GLY A 92 10.54 13.33 6.12
CA GLY A 92 11.14 13.64 4.83
C GLY A 92 10.14 14.23 3.88
N ARG A 93 10.56 14.39 2.63
CA ARG A 93 9.72 14.89 1.53
C ARG A 93 10.20 14.34 0.21
N CYS A 94 9.29 14.23 -0.76
CA CYS A 94 9.67 14.00 -2.14
C CYS A 94 9.60 15.29 -2.96
N SER A 95 10.46 15.42 -3.97
CA SER A 95 10.56 16.63 -4.81
C SER A 95 11.15 16.35 -6.19
N GLY A 96 11.20 17.39 -7.02
CA GLY A 96 11.74 17.32 -8.38
C GLY A 96 10.76 16.72 -9.39
N LEU A 97 11.23 16.53 -10.63
CA LEU A 97 10.42 15.98 -11.72
C LEU A 97 9.99 14.54 -11.39
N GLY A 98 8.69 14.31 -11.35
CA GLY A 98 8.11 13.01 -10.98
C GLY A 98 8.42 12.59 -9.54
N MET A 99 8.71 13.55 -8.64
CA MET A 99 8.97 13.32 -7.21
C MET A 99 10.09 12.31 -6.94
N ARG A 100 11.11 12.31 -7.79
CA ARG A 100 12.23 11.35 -7.76
C ARG A 100 13.33 11.69 -6.77
N ASN A 101 13.32 12.86 -6.16
CA ASN A 101 14.27 13.20 -5.11
C ASN A 101 13.60 12.97 -3.75
N ILE A 102 14.16 12.06 -2.96
CA ILE A 102 13.70 11.74 -1.61
C ILE A 102 14.67 12.40 -0.63
N THR A 103 14.19 13.40 0.10
CA THR A 103 14.99 14.08 1.13
C THR A 103 14.52 13.64 2.51
N ILE A 104 15.43 13.17 3.36
CA ILE A 104 15.16 12.73 4.73
C ILE A 104 16.02 13.55 5.69
N ASP A 105 15.42 13.98 6.79
CA ASP A 105 16.15 14.59 7.90
C ASP A 105 16.65 13.48 8.84
N PHE A 106 17.96 13.20 8.81
CA PHE A 106 18.62 12.26 9.72
C PHE A 106 19.25 12.96 10.94
N SER A 107 19.10 14.27 11.10
CA SER A 107 19.68 15.02 12.22
C SER A 107 19.23 14.55 13.60
N PRO A 108 17.98 14.05 13.82
CA PRO A 108 17.60 13.45 15.11
C PRO A 108 18.44 12.22 15.48
N LYS A 109 19.10 11.60 14.51
CA LYS A 109 20.01 10.47 14.67
C LYS A 109 21.49 10.86 14.53
N GLY A 110 21.80 12.16 14.51
CA GLY A 110 23.16 12.68 14.35
C GLY A 110 23.66 12.72 12.89
N GLY A 111 22.80 12.46 11.91
CA GLY A 111 23.11 12.56 10.49
C GLY A 111 22.84 13.95 9.89
N PRO A 112 22.96 14.10 8.56
CA PRO A 112 22.59 15.34 7.86
C PRO A 112 21.08 15.56 7.86
N SER A 113 20.64 16.82 7.88
CA SER A 113 19.22 17.19 7.87
C SER A 113 18.58 17.21 6.48
N ASP A 114 19.38 17.03 5.43
CA ASP A 114 18.98 17.17 4.03
C ASP A 114 19.51 16.05 3.13
N ALA A 115 19.77 14.86 3.68
CA ALA A 115 20.17 13.70 2.89
C ALA A 115 19.17 13.48 1.75
N THR A 116 19.65 13.59 0.52
CA THR A 116 18.80 13.50 -0.66
C THR A 116 19.21 12.34 -1.55
N GLY A 117 18.37 11.32 -1.60
CA GLY A 117 18.51 10.14 -2.46
C GLY A 117 17.69 10.25 -3.74
N ARG A 118 18.08 9.49 -4.77
CA ARG A 118 17.31 9.32 -6.01
C ARG A 118 16.46 8.07 -5.95
N TRP A 119 15.15 8.24 -6.10
CA TRP A 119 14.20 7.15 -6.14
C TRP A 119 13.96 6.66 -7.57
N ALA A 120 14.19 5.36 -7.76
CA ALA A 120 13.75 4.60 -8.91
C ALA A 120 12.43 3.88 -8.53
N PRO A 121 11.29 4.24 -9.14
CA PRO A 121 9.99 3.67 -8.79
C PRO A 121 9.97 2.14 -8.83
N GLY A 122 9.60 1.53 -7.70
CA GLY A 122 9.47 0.08 -7.57
C GLY A 122 10.79 -0.68 -7.37
N GLU A 123 11.94 0.00 -7.33
CA GLU A 123 13.25 -0.65 -7.30
C GLU A 123 14.09 -0.21 -6.10
N THR A 124 14.65 1.01 -6.15
CA THR A 124 15.70 1.45 -5.23
C THR A 124 15.59 2.93 -4.84
N ILE A 125 16.23 3.28 -3.73
CA ILE A 125 16.61 4.66 -3.40
C ILE A 125 18.14 4.69 -3.30
N THR A 126 18.79 5.42 -4.19
CA THR A 126 20.26 5.55 -4.22
C THR A 126 20.68 6.85 -3.55
N TRP A 127 21.52 6.74 -2.53
CA TRP A 127 22.05 7.85 -1.75
C TRP A 127 23.40 8.33 -2.31
N PRO A 128 23.81 9.58 -2.04
CA PRO A 128 25.07 10.14 -2.55
C PRO A 128 26.33 9.42 -2.06
N ASP A 129 26.27 8.74 -0.92
CA ASP A 129 27.35 7.93 -0.34
C ASP A 129 27.48 6.54 -1.00
N GLY A 130 26.66 6.23 -1.99
CA GLY A 130 26.61 4.93 -2.65
C GLY A 130 25.73 3.91 -1.92
N ASN A 131 25.16 4.24 -0.75
CA ASN A 131 24.17 3.38 -0.11
C ASN A 131 22.94 3.26 -1.03
N MET A 132 22.37 2.07 -1.13
CA MET A 132 21.24 1.81 -2.02
C MET A 132 20.19 0.99 -1.28
N TRP A 133 19.10 1.65 -0.94
CA TRP A 133 17.98 1.00 -0.28
C TRP A 133 17.16 0.22 -1.30
N ALA A 134 16.91 -1.06 -1.03
CA ALA A 134 16.15 -1.95 -1.91
C ALA A 134 14.72 -2.16 -1.39
N LEU A 135 13.73 -2.06 -2.28
CA LEU A 135 12.33 -2.29 -1.92
C LEU A 135 12.06 -3.77 -1.61
N LEU A 136 11.42 -4.06 -0.49
CA LEU A 136 10.91 -5.39 -0.16
C LEU A 136 9.55 -5.61 -0.82
N ALA A 137 9.42 -6.71 -1.54
CA ALA A 137 8.15 -7.12 -2.15
C ALA A 137 7.17 -7.78 -1.16
N ALA A 138 7.67 -8.37 -0.07
CA ALA A 138 6.88 -9.09 0.92
C ALA A 138 7.58 -9.17 2.28
N PRO A 139 6.84 -9.44 3.37
CA PRO A 139 7.43 -9.71 4.68
C PRO A 139 8.39 -10.91 4.66
N THR A 140 9.50 -10.79 5.38
CA THR A 140 10.47 -11.87 5.64
C THR A 140 10.17 -12.57 6.98
N ARG A 141 11.01 -13.54 7.37
CA ARG A 141 10.89 -14.21 8.67
C ARG A 141 11.17 -13.26 9.85
N ALA A 142 11.89 -12.16 9.62
CA ALA A 142 12.22 -11.14 10.62
C ALA A 142 10.99 -10.61 11.36
N PHE A 143 9.86 -10.44 10.67
CA PHE A 143 8.62 -9.91 11.25
C PHE A 143 7.96 -10.86 12.27
N LEU A 144 8.34 -12.13 12.30
CA LEU A 144 7.93 -13.09 13.34
C LEU A 144 8.83 -13.08 14.57
N LEU A 145 10.02 -12.50 14.42
CA LEU A 145 11.09 -12.52 15.41
C LEU A 145 11.29 -11.14 16.00
N ASP A 146 10.26 -10.28 15.95
CA ASP A 146 10.30 -9.00 16.64
C ASP A 146 10.58 -9.23 18.12
N ALA A 147 11.74 -8.74 18.55
CA ALA A 147 12.28 -8.91 19.88
C ALA A 147 11.91 -7.73 20.80
N ALA A 148 11.25 -6.69 20.29
CA ALA A 148 10.82 -5.58 21.13
C ALA A 148 9.81 -6.09 22.18
N ASP A 149 10.11 -5.89 23.46
CA ASP A 149 9.23 -6.28 24.58
C ASP A 149 8.38 -5.10 25.09
N ASP A 150 8.28 -4.04 24.30
CA ASP A 150 7.47 -2.88 24.61
C ASP A 150 6.41 -2.60 23.52
N HIS A 151 5.65 -1.53 23.66
CA HIS A 151 4.60 -1.08 22.74
C HIS A 151 5.13 -0.54 21.38
N THR A 152 6.44 -0.58 21.15
CA THR A 152 7.10 -0.36 19.85
C THR A 152 7.21 -1.67 19.05
N GLY A 153 7.60 -1.63 17.78
CA GLY A 153 7.84 -2.83 16.98
C GLY A 153 6.74 -3.13 15.97
N VAL A 154 6.60 -4.42 15.64
CA VAL A 154 5.68 -4.92 14.61
C VAL A 154 4.42 -5.47 15.24
N PHE A 155 3.28 -4.91 14.87
CA PHE A 155 1.96 -5.41 15.24
C PHE A 155 1.16 -5.83 14.02
N PHE A 156 0.28 -6.80 14.23
CA PHE A 156 -0.59 -7.36 13.21
C PHE A 156 -2.05 -7.13 13.58
N ASP A 157 -2.76 -6.40 12.73
CA ASP A 157 -4.19 -6.15 12.81
C ASP A 157 -4.95 -7.28 12.07
N PRO A 158 -5.65 -8.18 12.79
CA PRO A 158 -6.29 -9.35 12.20
C PRO A 158 -7.39 -9.00 11.19
N HIS A 159 -8.02 -7.83 11.27
CA HIS A 159 -9.04 -7.42 10.30
C HIS A 159 -8.47 -7.11 8.92
N HIS A 160 -7.20 -6.73 8.84
CA HIS A 160 -6.54 -6.33 7.60
C HIS A 160 -5.42 -7.29 7.21
N PHE A 161 -5.00 -8.17 8.11
CA PHE A 161 -3.83 -9.00 7.92
C PHE A 161 -3.99 -9.97 6.73
N LYS A 162 -3.00 -9.97 5.85
CA LYS A 162 -2.91 -10.93 4.75
C LYS A 162 -1.50 -11.48 4.64
N VAL A 163 -1.36 -12.77 4.93
CA VAL A 163 -0.09 -13.52 4.83
C VAL A 163 0.59 -13.27 3.50
N GLY A 164 1.91 -13.04 3.54
CA GLY A 164 2.74 -12.77 2.38
C GLY A 164 2.62 -11.34 1.82
N THR A 165 1.92 -10.44 2.50
CA THR A 165 1.79 -9.02 2.13
C THR A 165 2.00 -8.13 3.36
N PHE A 166 2.21 -6.83 3.15
CA PHE A 166 2.29 -5.87 4.26
C PHE A 166 0.92 -5.43 4.83
N ARG A 167 -0.18 -5.93 4.26
CA ARG A 167 -1.53 -5.60 4.74
C ARG A 167 -1.73 -6.07 6.17
N GLY A 168 -2.36 -5.20 6.97
CA GLY A 168 -2.59 -5.38 8.40
C GLY A 168 -1.34 -5.25 9.27
N MET A 169 -0.18 -4.88 8.72
CA MET A 169 1.01 -4.66 9.52
C MET A 169 1.06 -3.22 10.04
N ARG A 170 1.60 -3.04 11.24
CA ARG A 170 1.79 -1.76 11.94
C ARG A 170 3.21 -1.73 12.47
N PHE A 171 3.92 -0.65 12.20
CA PHE A 171 5.30 -0.43 12.61
C PHE A 171 5.32 0.77 13.53
N ILE A 172 5.52 0.54 14.84
CA ILE A 172 5.42 1.56 15.86
C ILE A 172 6.81 1.88 16.40
N ALA A 173 7.18 3.15 16.39
CA ALA A 173 8.32 3.68 17.13
C ALA A 173 7.84 4.59 18.25
N GLU A 174 8.60 4.63 19.35
CA GLU A 174 8.47 5.65 20.39
C GLU A 174 9.64 6.61 20.21
N ASP A 175 9.36 7.82 19.73
CA ASP A 175 10.37 8.81 19.40
C ASP A 175 9.76 10.21 19.26
N PRO A 176 9.99 11.15 20.19
CA PRO A 176 10.74 11.01 21.46
C PRO A 176 10.00 10.14 22.50
N PRO A 177 10.54 9.93 23.73
CA PRO A 177 9.84 9.20 24.78
C PRO A 177 8.39 9.65 24.96
N HIS A 178 7.52 8.64 25.02
CA HIS A 178 6.06 8.69 25.15
C HIS A 178 5.30 9.26 23.96
N VAL A 179 5.98 9.57 22.85
CA VAL A 179 5.38 9.96 21.59
C VAL A 179 5.49 8.81 20.61
N LEU A 180 4.35 8.32 20.12
CA LEU A 180 4.28 7.18 19.24
C LEU A 180 4.13 7.63 17.78
N LYS A 181 4.94 7.04 16.91
CA LYS A 181 4.89 7.24 15.47
C LYS A 181 4.59 5.88 14.83
N MET A 182 3.57 5.81 13.99
CA MET A 182 3.15 4.55 13.36
C MET A 182 3.09 4.67 11.85
N VAL A 183 3.80 3.79 11.15
CA VAL A 183 3.53 3.48 9.74
C VAL A 183 2.70 2.20 9.68
N GLY A 184 1.60 2.21 8.94
CA GLY A 184 0.74 1.03 8.79
C GLY A 184 0.24 0.83 7.37
N SER A 185 -0.29 -0.36 7.09
CA SER A 185 -0.92 -0.66 5.80
C SER A 185 -2.17 -1.51 5.96
N ASP A 186 -3.27 -1.14 5.30
CA ASP A 186 -4.53 -1.90 5.36
C ASP A 186 -4.80 -2.67 4.06
N ASP A 187 -4.41 -2.08 2.93
CA ASP A 187 -4.70 -2.56 1.58
C ASP A 187 -3.46 -2.68 0.68
N GLY A 188 -2.27 -2.45 1.24
CA GLY A 188 -0.98 -2.41 0.53
C GLY A 188 -0.48 -0.98 0.32
N THR A 189 -1.33 0.03 0.53
CA THR A 189 -0.88 1.43 0.67
C THR A 189 -0.39 1.68 2.08
N PHE A 190 0.58 2.58 2.24
CA PHE A 190 1.19 2.91 3.53
C PHE A 190 0.69 4.26 4.01
N TRP A 191 0.26 4.31 5.26
CA TRP A 191 -0.22 5.51 5.94
C TRP A 191 0.58 5.76 7.22
N PHE A 192 0.47 6.98 7.74
CA PHE A 192 1.12 7.40 8.97
C PHE A 192 0.12 7.91 10.00
N LEU A 193 0.33 7.58 11.28
CA LEU A 193 -0.38 8.18 12.40
C LEU A 193 0.58 8.55 13.52
N GLU A 194 0.20 9.57 14.29
CA GLU A 194 0.87 9.97 15.52
C GLU A 194 -0.01 9.63 16.72
N GLY A 195 0.64 9.44 17.85
CA GLY A 195 0.04 8.98 19.08
C GLY A 195 0.94 9.25 20.27
N PHE A 196 0.54 8.75 21.42
CA PHE A 196 1.30 8.86 22.66
C PHE A 196 0.91 7.73 23.63
N CYS A 197 1.74 7.45 24.62
CA CYS A 197 1.44 6.47 25.66
C CYS A 197 1.32 7.14 27.02
N THR A 198 0.43 6.62 27.86
CA THR A 198 0.14 7.14 29.20
C THR A 198 -0.18 6.03 30.19
N GLY A 199 -0.41 6.43 31.45
CA GLY A 199 -0.84 5.56 32.53
C GLY A 199 0.30 4.74 33.13
N PRO A 200 -0.01 3.89 34.13
CA PRO A 200 0.99 3.07 34.77
C PRO A 200 1.70 2.17 33.75
N LYS A 201 3.05 2.22 33.76
CA LYS A 201 3.91 1.46 32.85
C LYS A 201 3.60 1.68 31.36
N MET A 202 3.06 2.84 31.00
CA MET A 202 2.74 3.21 29.60
C MET A 202 1.77 2.23 28.91
N THR A 203 0.81 1.70 29.68
CA THR A 203 -0.14 0.67 29.20
C THR A 203 -1.34 1.22 28.43
N SER A 204 -1.53 2.54 28.40
CA SER A 204 -2.59 3.19 27.63
C SER A 204 -2.01 3.81 26.37
N ILE A 205 -2.40 3.30 25.20
CA ILE A 205 -1.86 3.64 23.89
C ILE A 205 -2.89 4.49 23.14
N HIS A 206 -2.52 5.72 22.80
CA HIS A 206 -3.38 6.67 22.10
C HIS A 206 -2.88 6.83 20.67
N PHE A 207 -3.79 6.79 19.70
CA PHE A 207 -3.49 7.15 18.31
C PHE A 207 -4.62 7.97 17.71
N ASP A 208 -4.26 8.97 16.91
CA ASP A 208 -5.19 9.75 16.11
C ASP A 208 -5.46 9.06 14.77
N PHE A 209 -6.65 8.47 14.63
CA PHE A 209 -7.11 7.85 13.38
C PHE A 209 -7.91 8.80 12.49
N SER A 210 -8.09 10.07 12.88
CA SER A 210 -8.84 11.05 12.09
C SER A 210 -8.27 11.32 10.70
N PRO A 211 -6.94 11.24 10.42
CA PRO A 211 -6.43 11.32 9.05
C PRO A 211 -6.94 10.20 8.14
N LYS A 212 -7.42 9.10 8.72
CA LYS A 212 -8.03 7.96 8.04
C LYS A 212 -9.56 7.96 8.12
N GLY A 213 -10.17 9.03 8.62
CA GLY A 213 -11.60 9.15 8.85
C GLY A 213 -12.11 8.47 10.13
N GLY A 214 -11.20 8.03 11.01
CA GLY A 214 -11.51 7.42 12.29
C GLY A 214 -11.61 8.42 13.45
N PRO A 215 -11.72 7.93 14.69
CA PRO A 215 -11.73 8.79 15.88
C PRO A 215 -10.37 9.45 16.11
N LYS A 216 -10.41 10.68 16.64
CA LYS A 216 -9.21 11.48 16.91
C LYS A 216 -8.34 10.95 18.05
N GLU A 217 -8.95 10.22 18.98
CA GLU A 217 -8.25 9.69 20.15
C GLU A 217 -8.78 8.28 20.41
N LEU A 218 -8.27 7.30 19.66
CA LEU A 218 -8.58 5.91 19.95
C LEU A 218 -7.59 5.40 21.00
N VAL A 219 -8.13 4.89 22.10
CA VAL A 219 -7.34 4.41 23.23
C VAL A 219 -7.33 2.89 23.27
N GLY A 220 -6.17 2.31 23.00
CA GLY A 220 -5.89 0.89 23.14
C GLY A 220 -5.20 0.57 24.47
N LYS A 221 -5.38 -0.66 24.94
CA LYS A 221 -4.69 -1.17 26.14
C LYS A 221 -3.52 -2.08 25.73
N TRP A 222 -2.30 -1.68 26.04
CA TRP A 222 -1.10 -2.49 25.89
C TRP A 222 -1.00 -3.54 27.00
N ALA A 223 -0.83 -4.79 26.60
CA ALA A 223 -0.50 -5.91 27.47
C ALA A 223 0.91 -6.41 27.10
N PRO A 224 1.90 -6.30 28.00
CA PRO A 224 3.28 -6.73 27.75
C PRO A 224 3.39 -8.27 27.70
N SER A 225 4.61 -8.80 27.65
CA SER A 225 4.87 -10.23 27.73
C SER A 225 4.10 -10.91 28.89
N PRO A 226 3.49 -12.09 28.66
CA PRO A 226 3.59 -12.91 27.44
C PRO A 226 2.62 -12.53 26.32
N ALA A 227 1.58 -11.72 26.60
CA ALA A 227 0.52 -11.43 25.64
C ALA A 227 1.04 -10.64 24.42
N ARG A 228 1.77 -9.55 24.66
CA ARG A 228 2.31 -8.65 23.62
C ARG A 228 1.23 -8.21 22.62
N THR A 229 0.16 -7.63 23.16
CA THR A 229 -1.01 -7.20 22.39
C THR A 229 -1.48 -5.80 22.73
N ILE A 230 -2.07 -5.10 21.77
CA ILE A 230 -2.88 -3.90 21.99
C ILE A 230 -4.35 -4.25 21.76
N THR A 231 -5.19 -4.09 22.77
CA THR A 231 -6.63 -4.32 22.67
C THR A 231 -7.37 -2.99 22.51
N TRP A 232 -8.15 -2.86 21.45
CA TRP A 232 -8.93 -1.67 21.13
C TRP A 232 -10.35 -1.74 21.70
N PRO A 233 -11.06 -0.59 21.82
CA PRO A 233 -12.41 -0.54 22.38
C PRO A 233 -13.47 -1.35 21.59
N ASP A 234 -13.23 -1.57 20.30
CA ASP A 234 -14.09 -2.37 19.43
C ASP A 234 -13.84 -3.89 19.56
N GLY A 235 -12.91 -4.29 20.43
CA GLY A 235 -12.50 -5.68 20.62
C GLY A 235 -11.45 -6.16 19.62
N ASN A 236 -11.00 -5.32 18.68
CA ASN A 236 -9.88 -5.66 17.80
C ASN A 236 -8.60 -5.81 18.65
N VAL A 237 -7.83 -6.86 18.39
CA VAL A 237 -6.59 -7.15 19.13
C VAL A 237 -5.44 -7.20 18.16
N TRP A 238 -4.55 -6.22 18.26
CA TRP A 238 -3.32 -6.20 17.50
C TRP A 238 -2.25 -6.97 18.26
N SER A 239 -1.60 -7.93 17.61
CA SER A 239 -0.66 -8.85 18.26
C SER A 239 0.72 -8.73 17.63
N LYS A 240 1.79 -8.95 18.40
CA LYS A 240 3.15 -9.09 17.84
C LYS A 240 3.42 -10.46 17.22
N ALA A 241 2.59 -11.44 17.51
CA ALA A 241 2.68 -12.80 16.98
C ALA A 241 1.38 -13.18 16.27
N VAL A 242 1.50 -13.78 15.09
CA VAL A 242 0.38 -14.31 14.30
C VAL A 242 0.70 -15.74 13.87
N PRO A 243 -0.05 -16.75 14.35
CA PRO A 243 0.18 -18.16 13.99
C PRO A 243 0.14 -18.42 12.48
N GLU A 244 -0.69 -17.70 11.72
CA GLU A 244 -0.84 -17.87 10.27
C GLU A 244 0.47 -17.55 9.54
N LEU A 245 1.16 -16.49 9.97
CA LEU A 245 2.45 -16.14 9.41
C LEU A 245 3.52 -17.17 9.79
N GLN A 246 3.52 -17.65 11.05
CA GLN A 246 4.42 -18.71 11.51
C GLN A 246 4.26 -20.00 10.68
N ALA A 247 3.03 -20.43 10.45
CA ALA A 247 2.71 -21.60 9.65
C ALA A 247 3.18 -21.44 8.19
N SER A 248 3.01 -20.24 7.60
CA SER A 248 3.41 -19.99 6.21
C SER A 248 4.91 -20.18 5.95
N PHE A 249 5.77 -19.86 6.94
CA PHE A 249 7.21 -20.09 6.84
C PHE A 249 7.59 -21.53 7.18
N ALA A 250 6.86 -22.22 8.05
CA ALA A 250 7.08 -23.64 8.32
C ALA A 250 6.86 -24.50 7.06
N VAL A 251 5.82 -24.20 6.27
CA VAL A 251 5.52 -24.92 5.02
C VAL A 251 6.60 -24.71 3.95
N ARG A 252 7.17 -23.50 3.83
CA ARG A 252 8.22 -23.21 2.82
C ARG A 252 9.56 -23.88 3.10
N HIS A 253 9.83 -24.27 4.34
CA HIS A 253 11.05 -24.98 4.74
C HIS A 253 10.84 -26.49 4.94
N GLY A 254 9.59 -26.96 4.87
CA GLY A 254 9.26 -28.38 4.85
C GLY A 254 9.50 -28.99 3.47
N GLY A 255 10.72 -29.46 3.23
CA GLY A 255 11.01 -30.37 2.14
C GLY A 255 10.04 -31.56 2.14
N GLY A 256 9.68 -32.01 0.94
CA GLY A 256 8.70 -33.07 0.72
C GLY A 256 8.92 -34.26 1.64
N THR A 257 8.00 -34.46 2.57
CA THR A 257 7.73 -35.80 3.09
C THR A 257 6.90 -36.50 2.02
N VAL A 258 7.59 -37.23 1.15
CA VAL A 258 6.97 -38.33 0.41
C VAL A 258 6.27 -39.19 1.47
N PRO A 259 4.95 -39.45 1.37
CA PRO A 259 4.33 -40.39 2.29
C PRO A 259 5.00 -41.74 2.08
N SER A 260 5.57 -42.25 3.18
CA SER A 260 6.06 -43.61 3.33
C SER A 260 5.05 -44.59 2.74
N ARG A 261 5.30 -45.03 1.50
CA ARG A 261 4.53 -46.09 0.87
C ARG A 261 5.04 -47.39 1.46
N ALA A 262 4.11 -48.15 2.03
CA ALA A 262 4.34 -49.49 2.51
C ALA A 262 5.19 -50.32 1.54
N ARG A 263 6.13 -51.04 2.15
CA ARG A 263 6.95 -52.12 1.59
C ARG A 263 6.15 -52.99 0.62
N VAL A 264 6.54 -52.98 -0.66
CA VAL A 264 6.30 -54.07 -1.61
C VAL A 264 7.63 -54.36 -2.28
N GLU A 265 8.07 -55.62 -2.20
CA GLU A 265 9.30 -56.15 -2.79
C GLU A 265 9.28 -56.12 -4.33
N PRO A 266 10.46 -56.18 -4.99
CA PRO A 266 10.60 -55.93 -6.41
C PRO A 266 10.45 -57.21 -7.24
N SER A 267 9.97 -57.07 -8.47
CA SER A 267 10.41 -57.92 -9.58
C SER A 267 10.32 -57.21 -10.93
N PRO A 268 11.17 -57.60 -11.89
CA PRO A 268 11.62 -56.73 -12.96
C PRO A 268 10.88 -57.01 -14.28
N THR A 269 10.73 -55.99 -15.13
CA THR A 269 11.14 -56.04 -16.55
C THR A 269 10.81 -54.74 -17.29
N HIS A 270 11.72 -54.45 -18.23
CA HIS A 270 11.78 -53.41 -19.25
C HIS A 270 10.46 -52.89 -19.86
N ALA A 271 10.41 -51.59 -20.14
CA ALA A 271 10.33 -51.08 -21.51
C ALA A 271 10.39 -49.55 -21.57
N SER A 272 11.18 -49.06 -22.51
CA SER A 272 11.32 -47.68 -22.95
C SER A 272 10.00 -47.04 -23.36
N GLY A 273 9.78 -45.78 -23.00
CA GLY A 273 8.61 -45.01 -23.42
C GLY A 273 8.84 -43.51 -23.27
N SER A 274 9.19 -42.88 -24.38
CA SER A 274 9.30 -41.44 -24.63
C SER A 274 8.07 -40.63 -24.19
N LEU A 275 8.30 -39.51 -23.51
CA LEU A 275 7.26 -38.50 -23.22
C LEU A 275 7.21 -37.44 -24.33
N PRO A 276 6.01 -37.00 -24.75
CA PRO A 276 5.85 -35.85 -25.64
C PRO A 276 5.94 -34.52 -24.85
N LEU A 277 6.66 -33.56 -25.43
CA LEU A 277 6.63 -32.14 -25.09
C LEU A 277 5.24 -31.55 -25.38
N SER A 278 4.60 -30.95 -24.39
CA SER A 278 3.43 -30.08 -24.58
C SER A 278 3.73 -28.66 -24.11
N LEU A 279 3.87 -27.73 -25.08
CA LEU A 279 3.78 -26.28 -24.90
C LEU A 279 2.32 -25.87 -24.59
N PRO A 280 2.11 -24.79 -23.80
CA PRO A 280 1.68 -23.55 -24.45
C PRO A 280 2.27 -22.30 -23.79
N VAL A 281 3.23 -21.64 -24.46
CA VAL A 281 3.61 -20.25 -24.21
C VAL A 281 3.70 -19.54 -25.55
N LEU A 282 2.56 -19.13 -26.12
CA LEU A 282 2.57 -18.18 -27.24
C LEU A 282 1.19 -17.54 -27.51
N VAL A 283 0.59 -16.85 -26.53
CA VAL A 283 -0.52 -15.90 -26.83
C VAL A 283 -0.38 -14.55 -26.10
N ALA A 284 0.52 -14.40 -25.12
CA ALA A 284 0.66 -13.13 -24.39
C ALA A 284 1.52 -12.04 -25.09
N SER A 285 2.29 -12.38 -26.13
CA SER A 285 3.33 -11.47 -26.65
C SER A 285 2.86 -10.52 -27.76
N VAL A 286 1.71 -10.77 -28.40
CA VAL A 286 1.21 -9.91 -29.49
C VAL A 286 0.33 -8.76 -28.98
N ALA A 287 -0.33 -8.93 -27.83
CA ALA A 287 -1.20 -7.89 -27.25
C ALA A 287 -0.41 -6.69 -26.66
N MET A 288 0.80 -6.92 -26.13
CA MET A 288 1.63 -5.86 -25.53
C MET A 288 2.27 -4.93 -26.57
N LEU A 289 2.51 -5.42 -27.80
CA LEU A 289 3.12 -4.61 -28.86
C LEU A 289 2.10 -3.64 -29.51
N ALA A 290 0.83 -4.04 -29.60
CA ALA A 290 -0.25 -3.18 -30.11
C ALA A 290 -0.55 -2.00 -29.15
N LEU A 291 -0.45 -2.22 -27.83
CA LEU A 291 -0.67 -1.18 -26.83
C LEU A 291 0.46 -0.15 -26.80
N ALA A 292 1.72 -0.57 -26.99
CA ALA A 292 2.88 0.33 -27.04
C ALA A 292 2.86 1.27 -28.27
N VAL A 293 2.33 0.81 -29.41
CA VAL A 293 2.20 1.63 -30.63
C VAL A 293 1.07 2.66 -30.52
N ALA A 294 -0.04 2.32 -29.86
CA ALA A 294 -1.13 3.25 -29.61
C ALA A 294 -0.73 4.38 -28.65
N VAL A 295 0.03 4.06 -27.59
CA VAL A 295 0.52 5.04 -26.60
C VAL A 295 1.53 6.02 -27.22
N ARG A 296 2.40 5.57 -28.13
CA ARG A 296 3.33 6.47 -28.84
C ARG A 296 2.64 7.50 -29.74
N ARG A 297 1.50 7.15 -30.37
CA ARG A 297 0.75 8.09 -31.22
C ARG A 297 0.05 9.19 -30.41
N VAL A 298 -0.44 8.88 -29.22
CA VAL A 298 -1.12 9.86 -28.35
C VAL A 298 -0.14 10.83 -27.68
N ILE A 299 1.04 10.34 -27.28
CA ILE A 299 2.08 11.20 -26.69
C ILE A 299 2.70 12.13 -27.75
N GLY A 300 2.87 11.65 -28.99
CA GLY A 300 3.40 12.46 -30.10
C GLY A 300 2.49 13.61 -30.55
N SER A 301 1.17 13.52 -30.37
CA SER A 301 0.24 14.62 -30.65
C SER A 301 0.22 15.68 -29.54
N SER A 302 0.49 15.28 -28.29
CA SER A 302 0.48 16.20 -27.14
C SER A 302 1.72 17.11 -27.08
N SER A 303 2.86 16.66 -27.61
CA SER A 303 4.09 17.45 -27.62
C SER A 303 4.08 18.58 -28.65
N ARG A 304 3.32 18.44 -29.75
CA ARG A 304 3.12 19.53 -30.72
C ARG A 304 2.24 20.66 -30.16
N GLY A 305 1.16 20.33 -29.45
CA GLY A 305 0.30 21.36 -28.82
C GLY A 305 1.00 22.13 -27.69
N ALA A 306 1.89 21.48 -26.95
CA ALA A 306 2.69 22.14 -25.90
C ALA A 306 3.78 23.06 -26.46
N ALA A 307 4.30 22.79 -27.66
CA ALA A 307 5.27 23.65 -28.32
C ALA A 307 4.64 24.93 -28.90
N GLU A 308 3.43 24.83 -29.47
CA GLU A 308 2.69 26.01 -29.97
C GLU A 308 2.23 26.93 -28.83
N ALA A 309 1.75 26.38 -27.70
CA ALA A 309 1.33 27.18 -26.55
C ALA A 309 2.49 27.96 -25.89
N ARG A 310 3.71 27.43 -25.95
CA ARG A 310 4.92 28.07 -25.40
C ARG A 310 5.42 29.21 -26.30
N GLN A 311 5.12 29.17 -27.59
CA GLN A 311 5.52 30.20 -28.55
C GLN A 311 4.60 31.43 -28.48
N THR A 312 3.31 31.24 -28.14
CA THR A 312 2.37 32.34 -27.92
C THR A 312 2.67 33.10 -26.62
N GLN A 313 3.12 32.41 -25.57
CA GLN A 313 3.42 33.03 -24.27
C GLN A 313 4.71 33.86 -24.26
N LEU A 314 5.67 33.56 -25.14
CA LEU A 314 6.91 34.35 -25.28
C LEU A 314 6.70 35.65 -26.06
N ALA A 315 5.68 35.72 -26.93
CA ALA A 315 5.36 36.94 -27.68
C ALA A 315 4.62 38.00 -26.83
N GLU A 316 3.95 37.61 -25.73
CA GLU A 316 3.28 38.54 -24.82
C GLU A 316 4.22 39.19 -23.79
N CYS A 317 5.43 38.66 -23.58
CA CYS A 317 6.40 39.20 -22.63
C CYS A 317 7.32 40.31 -23.20
N GLU A 318 7.33 40.55 -24.51
CA GLU A 318 8.16 41.61 -25.12
C GLU A 318 7.48 43.00 -25.17
N ASN A 319 6.25 43.14 -24.70
CA ASN A 319 5.49 44.41 -24.77
C ASN A 319 5.45 45.25 -23.48
N PHE A 320 6.20 44.89 -22.45
CA PHE A 320 6.37 45.74 -21.27
C PHE A 320 7.81 46.23 -21.17
N GLY A 321 8.07 47.38 -21.79
CA GLY A 321 9.29 48.16 -21.58
C GLY A 321 9.35 48.76 -20.16
N PRO A 322 10.55 49.03 -19.63
CA PRO A 322 10.72 49.53 -18.26
C PRO A 322 10.30 51.02 -18.15
N PRO A 323 10.01 51.49 -16.91
CA PRO A 323 9.38 52.79 -16.65
C PRO A 323 10.22 54.00 -17.09
#